data_AF-A0A829Q9I7-F1
#
_entry.id   AF-A0A829Q9I7-F1
#
_cell.length_a   1.000
_cell.length_b   1.000
_cell.length_c   1.000
_cell.angle_alpha   90.00
_cell.angle_beta   90.00
_cell.angle_gamma   90.00
#
_symmetry.space_group_name_H-M   'P 1'
#
loop_
_entity.id
_entity.type
_entity.pdbx_description
1 polymer ?
#
loop_
_entity_poly.entity_id
_entity_poly.type
_entity_poly.pdbx_seq_one_letter_code
_entity_poly.pdbx_strand_id
1 'polypeptide(L)'
;MVGWDYLRVGSLDPVLRANLRWLSGYRHPRVLKIGLADQLAEVFARVRPLMAGVHAVGTPLVVLPVLFHLLWHGRLVADLQGAALGDDTAIGLGTGW
;
A
#
# COMPACT_ATOMS: atom_id res chain seq x y z
N MET A 1 32.33 -16.65 -11.54
CA MET A 1 31.58 -17.19 -10.39
C MET A 1 30.67 -16.09 -9.90
N VAL A 2 29.36 -16.21 -10.08
CA VAL A 2 28.41 -15.25 -9.50
C VAL A 2 28.10 -15.72 -8.08
N GLY A 3 28.67 -15.04 -7.10
CA GLY A 3 28.33 -15.20 -5.68
C GLY A 3 27.04 -14.44 -5.41
N TRP A 4 25.92 -15.14 -5.42
CA TRP A 4 24.70 -14.60 -4.81
C TRP A 4 24.84 -14.77 -3.31
N ASP A 5 24.97 -13.66 -2.58
CA ASP A 5 24.83 -13.68 -1.13
C ASP A 5 23.37 -13.98 -0.78
N TYR A 6 23.10 -15.24 -0.43
CA TYR A 6 21.79 -15.68 0.04
C TYR A 6 21.67 -15.34 1.54
N LEU A 7 21.22 -14.12 1.84
CA LEU A 7 20.82 -13.79 3.20
C LEU A 7 19.51 -14.50 3.49
N ARG A 8 19.57 -15.58 4.29
CA ARG A 8 18.39 -16.24 4.84
C ARG A 8 17.78 -15.31 5.89
N VAL A 9 17.01 -14.32 5.45
CA VAL A 9 16.22 -13.44 6.32
C VAL A 9 15.32 -14.34 7.14
N GLY A 10 15.69 -14.57 8.40
CA GLY A 10 14.97 -15.43 9.34
C GLY A 10 13.49 -15.06 9.32
N SER A 11 12.62 -16.07 9.18
CA SER A 11 11.15 -15.99 9.14
C SER A 11 10.59 -14.57 9.00
N LEU A 12 10.24 -14.17 7.78
CA LEU A 12 9.55 -12.90 7.50
C LEU A 12 8.50 -12.62 8.57
N ASP A 13 8.61 -11.44 9.19
CA ASP A 13 7.75 -11.00 10.29
C ASP A 13 6.28 -11.35 9.98
N PRO A 14 5.56 -11.99 10.92
CA PRO A 14 4.22 -12.49 10.65
C PRO A 14 3.24 -11.38 10.24
N VAL A 15 3.40 -10.15 10.75
CA VAL A 15 2.58 -8.99 10.39
C VAL A 15 2.89 -8.54 8.97
N LEU A 16 4.18 -8.37 8.65
CA LEU A 16 4.61 -8.05 7.30
C LEU A 16 4.11 -9.09 6.29
N ARG A 17 4.22 -10.38 6.63
CA ARG A 17 3.72 -11.47 5.80
C ARG A 17 2.21 -11.40 5.58
N ALA A 18 1.44 -11.11 6.64
CA ALA A 18 -0.01 -10.98 6.56
C ALA A 18 -0.41 -9.80 5.64
N ASN A 19 0.23 -8.64 5.83
CA ASN A 19 0.01 -7.45 5.01
C ASN A 19 0.38 -7.69 3.54
N LEU A 20 1.55 -8.30 3.26
CA LEU A 20 1.95 -8.63 1.89
C LEU A 20 1.02 -9.66 1.25
N ARG A 21 0.58 -10.68 2.00
CA ARG A 21 -0.40 -11.66 1.52
C ARG A 21 -1.71 -10.96 1.13
N TRP A 22 -2.20 -10.05 1.96
CA TRP A 22 -3.39 -9.25 1.68
C TRP A 22 -3.21 -8.37 0.43
N LEU A 23 -2.16 -7.55 0.38
CA LEU A 23 -1.88 -6.65 -0.74
C LEU A 23 -1.66 -7.41 -2.06
N SER A 24 -1.14 -8.64 -2.02
CA SER A 24 -0.93 -9.45 -3.22
C SER A 24 -2.23 -9.73 -4.00
N GLY A 25 -3.40 -9.65 -3.34
CA GLY A 25 -4.70 -9.74 -3.99
C GLY A 25 -5.02 -8.57 -4.92
N TYR A 26 -4.35 -7.42 -4.75
CA TYR A 26 -4.61 -6.17 -5.47
C TYR A 26 -3.54 -5.84 -6.54
N ARG A 27 -2.65 -6.78 -6.86
CA ARG A 27 -1.58 -6.59 -7.86
C ARG A 27 -2.05 -6.42 -9.31
N HIS A 28 -3.31 -6.76 -9.62
CA HIS A 28 -3.79 -6.78 -11.01
C HIS A 28 -4.23 -5.39 -11.47
N PRO A 29 -3.82 -4.91 -12.67
CA PRO A 29 -4.27 -3.62 -13.21
C PRO A 29 -5.80 -3.41 -13.36
N ARG A 30 -6.62 -4.46 -13.21
CA ARG A 30 -8.09 -4.37 -13.30
C ARG A 30 -8.70 -3.57 -12.14
N VAL A 31 -8.02 -3.51 -11.00
CA VAL A 31 -8.47 -2.73 -9.85
C VAL A 31 -8.04 -1.27 -9.95
N LEU A 32 -7.07 -0.94 -10.81
CA LEU A 32 -6.56 0.42 -10.98
C LEU A 32 -7.57 1.27 -11.75
N LYS A 33 -7.98 2.39 -11.14
CA LYS A 33 -8.76 3.44 -11.80
C LYS A 33 -7.94 4.72 -11.75
N ILE A 34 -7.47 5.16 -12.91
CA ILE A 34 -6.48 6.26 -13.01
C ILE A 34 -6.98 7.52 -12.30
N GLY A 35 -8.22 7.95 -12.54
CA GLY A 35 -8.77 9.15 -11.87
C GLY A 35 -8.81 9.05 -10.34
N LEU A 36 -9.09 7.86 -9.78
CA LEU A 36 -9.02 7.66 -8.32
C LEU A 36 -7.58 7.59 -7.84
N ALA A 37 -6.66 7.07 -8.66
CA ALA A 37 -5.25 7.00 -8.31
C ALA A 37 -4.62 8.39 -8.20
N ASP A 38 -4.97 9.29 -9.12
CA ASP A 38 -4.50 10.68 -9.08
C ASP A 38 -5.06 11.42 -7.86
N GLN A 39 -6.36 11.28 -7.58
CA GLN A 39 -6.99 11.84 -6.38
C GLN A 39 -6.38 11.29 -5.09
N LEU A 40 -6.10 9.98 -5.03
CA LEU A 40 -5.42 9.36 -3.90
C LEU A 40 -4.00 9.90 -3.73
N ALA A 41 -3.26 10.13 -4.83
CA ALA A 41 -1.93 10.71 -4.78
C ALA A 41 -1.95 12.15 -4.24
N GLU A 42 -2.90 12.97 -4.69
CA GLU A 42 -3.09 14.34 -4.19
C GLU A 42 -3.47 14.36 -2.70
N VAL A 43 -4.41 13.50 -2.31
CA VAL A 43 -4.80 13.32 -0.92
C VAL A 43 -3.58 12.88 -0.12
N PHE A 44 -2.90 11.78 -0.43
CA PHE A 44 -1.77 11.30 0.38
C PHE A 44 -0.44 12.08 0.18
N ALA A 45 -0.45 13.21 -0.54
CA ALA A 45 0.68 14.14 -0.60
C ALA A 45 1.08 14.68 0.79
N ARG A 46 0.16 14.66 1.74
CA ARG A 46 0.47 14.76 3.17
C ARG A 46 0.05 13.48 3.88
N VAL A 47 0.95 12.96 4.70
CA VAL A 47 0.72 11.75 5.50
C VAL A 47 -0.58 11.89 6.30
N ARG A 48 -1.44 10.87 6.23
CA ARG A 48 -2.73 10.85 6.95
C ARG A 48 -3.23 9.42 7.16
N PRO A 49 -4.21 9.21 8.05
CA PRO A 49 -4.86 7.92 8.24
C PRO A 49 -5.49 7.37 6.95
N LEU A 50 -5.40 6.05 6.76
CA LEU A 50 -5.91 5.34 5.58
C LEU A 50 -7.38 5.67 5.33
N MET A 51 -8.25 5.46 6.31
CA MET A 51 -9.69 5.67 6.11
C MET A 51 -10.06 7.14 5.95
N ALA A 52 -9.33 8.06 6.61
CA ALA A 52 -9.53 9.49 6.40
C ALA A 52 -9.25 9.91 4.96
N GLY A 53 -8.16 9.40 4.35
CA GLY A 53 -7.86 9.65 2.94
C GLY A 53 -8.86 8.99 1.98
N VAL A 54 -9.28 7.76 2.28
CA VAL A 54 -10.30 7.05 1.50
C VAL A 54 -11.61 7.83 1.46
N HIS A 55 -12.10 8.28 2.62
CA HIS A 55 -13.33 9.06 2.72
C HIS A 55 -13.23 10.43 2.04
N ALA A 56 -12.04 11.04 2.01
CA ALA A 56 -11.81 12.30 1.30
C ALA A 56 -11.91 12.14 -0.23
N VAL A 57 -11.58 10.96 -0.78
CA VAL A 57 -11.67 10.67 -2.21
C VAL A 57 -13.07 10.22 -2.61
N GLY A 58 -13.72 9.37 -1.81
CA GLY A 58 -15.09 8.93 -2.09
C GLY A 58 -15.48 7.63 -1.38
N THR A 59 -16.30 6.81 -2.06
CA THR A 59 -16.88 5.59 -1.48
C THR A 59 -15.80 4.54 -1.18
N PRO A 60 -15.62 4.10 0.08
CA PRO A 60 -14.56 3.16 0.46
C PRO A 60 -14.52 1.88 -0.37
N LEU A 61 -15.68 1.30 -0.68
CA LEU A 61 -15.79 0.08 -1.48
C LEU A 61 -15.14 0.21 -2.88
N VAL A 62 -15.12 1.43 -3.42
CA VAL A 62 -14.59 1.72 -4.76
C VAL A 62 -13.13 2.18 -4.68
N VAL A 63 -12.77 2.92 -3.63
CA VAL A 63 -11.46 3.55 -3.46
C VAL A 63 -10.42 2.60 -2.88
N LEU A 64 -10.80 1.75 -1.91
CA LEU A 64 -9.89 0.82 -1.22
C LEU A 64 -9.12 -0.10 -2.19
N PRO A 65 -9.75 -0.74 -3.20
CA PRO A 65 -9.01 -1.57 -4.14
C PRO A 65 -7.91 -0.81 -4.90
N VAL A 66 -8.14 0.47 -5.23
CA VAL A 66 -7.14 1.32 -5.89
C VAL A 66 -6.03 1.67 -4.91
N LEU A 67 -6.37 2.07 -3.67
CA LEU A 67 -5.38 2.38 -2.63
C LEU A 67 -4.45 1.20 -2.36
N PHE A 68 -4.99 -0.01 -2.20
CA PHE A 68 -4.17 -1.21 -1.98
C PHE A 68 -3.31 -1.56 -3.19
N HIS A 69 -3.80 -1.34 -4.40
CA HIS A 69 -3.01 -1.47 -5.61
C HIS A 69 -1.82 -0.50 -5.64
N LEU A 70 -2.03 0.76 -5.24
CA LEU A 70 -0.96 1.76 -5.16
C LEU A 70 0.07 1.42 -4.07
N LEU A 71 -0.37 0.90 -2.92
CA LEU A 71 0.52 0.39 -1.88
C LEU A 71 1.36 -0.79 -2.37
N TRP A 72 0.74 -1.74 -3.09
CA TRP A 72 1.44 -2.88 -3.69
C TRP A 72 2.54 -2.43 -4.66
N HIS A 73 2.27 -1.40 -5.46
CA HIS A 73 3.23 -0.85 -6.42
C HIS A 73 4.18 0.19 -5.81
N GLY A 74 4.10 0.46 -4.50
CA GLY A 74 4.96 1.43 -3.81
C GLY A 74 4.69 2.90 -4.17
N ARG A 75 3.60 3.20 -4.89
CA ARG A 75 3.19 4.58 -5.19
C ARG A 75 2.63 5.29 -3.97
N LEU A 76 1.99 4.53 -3.09
CA LEU A 76 1.73 4.91 -1.72
C LEU A 76 2.59 4.05 -0.80
N VAL A 77 2.91 4.56 0.37
CA VAL A 77 3.71 3.85 1.38
C VAL A 77 3.03 3.90 2.74
N ALA A 78 3.26 2.85 3.51
CA ALA A 78 2.77 2.65 4.87
C ALA A 78 3.80 1.81 5.64
N ASP A 79 3.80 1.91 6.97
CA ASP A 79 4.52 0.92 7.77
C ASP A 79 3.76 -0.42 7.76
N LEU A 80 4.29 -1.39 7.01
CA LEU A 80 3.73 -2.74 6.90
C LEU A 80 4.30 -3.72 7.93
N GLN A 81 5.31 -3.31 8.70
CA GLN A 81 5.99 -4.15 9.68
C GLN A 81 5.46 -3.91 11.09
N GLY A 82 5.16 -2.65 11.46
CA GLY A 82 4.75 -2.29 12.81
C GLY A 82 3.38 -2.84 13.22
N ALA A 83 2.40 -2.83 12.29
CA ALA A 83 1.05 -3.32 12.56
C ALA A 83 0.35 -3.82 11.29
N ALA A 84 -0.74 -4.56 11.47
CA ALA A 84 -1.62 -4.91 10.37
C ALA A 84 -2.24 -3.63 9.78
N LEU A 85 -2.39 -3.58 8.46
CA LEU A 85 -3.08 -2.48 7.79
C LEU A 85 -4.49 -2.32 8.35
N GLY A 86 -4.79 -1.11 8.83
CA GLY A 86 -6.06 -0.76 9.42
C GLY A 86 -6.41 0.70 9.17
N ASP A 87 -7.54 1.12 9.72
CA ASP A 87 -8.16 2.40 9.40
C ASP A 87 -7.27 3.61 9.73
N ASP A 88 -6.53 3.49 10.83
CA ASP A 88 -5.63 4.53 11.34
C ASP A 88 -4.20 4.44 10.79
N THR A 89 -3.90 3.46 9.92
CA THR A 89 -2.55 3.33 9.37
C THR A 89 -2.17 4.60 8.62
N ALA A 90 -1.03 5.18 8.98
CA ALA A 90 -0.50 6.36 8.32
C ALA A 90 -0.02 6.00 6.91
N ILE A 91 -0.60 6.64 5.91
CA ILE A 91 -0.25 6.48 4.49
C ILE A 91 0.36 7.79 3.99
N GLY A 92 1.43 7.69 3.20
CA GLY A 92 2.04 8.80 2.47
C GLY A 92 2.31 8.46 1.02
N LEU A 93 2.74 9.45 0.24
CA LEU A 93 3.28 9.23 -1.10
C LEU A 93 4.60 8.46 -1.04
N GLY A 94 4.78 7.51 -1.95
CA GLY A 94 6.07 6.88 -2.17
C GLY A 94 7.07 7.87 -2.75
N THR A 95 8.30 7.85 -2.24
CA THR A 95 9.42 8.61 -2.81
C THR A 95 9.93 7.92 -4.06
N GLY A 96 9.45 8.36 -5.24
CA GLY A 96 10.12 8.11 -6.51
C GLY A 96 9.33 7.26 -7.51
N TRP A 97 9.10 7.85 -8.68
CA TRP A 97 8.94 7.15 -9.96
C TRP A 97 10.31 7.01 -10.60
#